data_AF-A0A6I3SV32-F1
#
_entry.id   AF-A0A6I3SV32-F1
#
_cell.length_a   1.000
_cell.length_b   1.000
_cell.length_c   1.000
_cell.angle_alpha   90.00
_cell.angle_beta   90.00
_cell.angle_gamma   90.00
#
_symmetry.space_group_name_H-M   'P 1'
#
loop_
_entity.id
_entity.type
_entity.pdbx_description
1 polymer ?
#
loop_
_entity_poly.entity_id
_entity_poly.type
_entity_poly.pdbx_seq_one_letter_code
_entity_poly.pdbx_strand_id
1 'polypeptide(L)' 'MVKTRHISSAMLLSILVGATAVQPARAHCDGIDGPVVTAARQALATGNPNSVLIWVRKVDEPQIRRLSSKR' A
#
# COMPACT_ATOMS: atom_id res chain seq x y z
N MET A 1 7.88 46.57 18.04
CA MET A 1 6.58 46.27 17.39
C MET A 1 6.79 45.63 16.00
N VAL A 2 7.55 44.52 15.91
CA VAL A 2 7.89 43.83 14.64
C VAL A 2 7.74 42.30 14.76
N LYS A 3 7.89 41.74 15.98
CA LYS A 3 7.87 40.31 16.26
C LYS A 3 6.55 39.61 15.86
N THR A 4 5.41 40.28 15.98
CA THR A 4 4.08 39.73 15.64
C THR A 4 3.85 39.60 14.13
N ARG A 5 4.41 40.48 13.30
CA ARG A 5 4.23 40.46 11.83
C ARG A 5 4.93 39.28 11.15
N HIS A 6 6.07 38.84 11.70
CA HIS A 6 6.81 37.69 11.18
C HIS A 6 6.14 36.36 11.53
N ILE A 7 5.52 36.25 12.72
CA ILE A 7 4.80 35.04 13.14
C ILE A 7 3.56 34.82 12.25
N SER A 8 2.80 35.88 11.97
CA SER A 8 1.64 35.80 11.06
C SER A 8 2.04 35.40 9.63
N SER A 9 3.16 35.91 9.13
CA SER A 9 3.66 35.61 7.79
C SER A 9 4.17 34.17 7.66
N ALA A 10 4.87 33.66 8.68
CA ALA A 10 5.33 32.27 8.72
C ALA A 10 4.16 31.28 8.79
N MET A 11 3.09 31.64 9.52
CA MET A 11 1.89 30.82 9.63
C MET A 11 1.13 30.75 8.29
N LEU A 12 0.93 31.88 7.61
CA LEU A 12 0.34 31.94 6.27
C LEU A 12 1.14 31.13 5.24
N LEU A 13 2.48 31.22 5.28
CA LEU A 13 3.35 30.45 4.39
C LEU A 13 3.21 28.94 4.63
N SER A 14 3.14 28.53 5.90
CA SER A 14 2.99 27.11 6.27
C SER A 14 1.66 26.53 5.80
N ILE A 15 0.58 27.31 5.90
CA ILE A 15 -0.76 26.94 5.40
C ILE A 15 -0.74 26.82 3.87
N LEU A 16 -0.10 27.77 3.17
CA LEU A 16 -0.02 27.76 1.71
C LEU A 16 0.77 26.54 1.19
N VAL A 17 1.89 26.20 1.84
CA VAL A 17 2.68 25.01 1.49
C VAL A 17 1.87 23.74 1.74
N GLY A 18 1.22 23.63 2.90
CA GLY A 18 0.38 22.46 3.24
C GLY A 18 -0.78 22.24 2.27
N ALA A 19 -1.40 23.32 1.78
CA ALA A 19 -2.50 23.23 0.82
C ALA A 19 -2.08 22.63 -0.54
N THR A 20 -0.84 22.84 -0.97
CA THR A 20 -0.32 22.27 -2.24
C THR A 20 0.16 20.82 -2.12
N ALA A 21 0.31 20.30 -0.90
CA ALA A 21 0.82 18.95 -0.65
C ALA A 21 -0.25 17.85 -0.75
N VAL A 22 -1.53 18.22 -0.92
CA VAL A 22 -2.63 17.25 -1.05
C VAL A 22 -2.63 16.67 -2.46
N GLN A 23 -2.05 15.48 -2.63
CA GLN A 23 -2.13 14.73 -3.88
C GLN A 23 -3.39 13.87 -3.93
N PRO A 24 -4.02 13.72 -5.11
CA PRO A 24 -5.17 12.85 -5.27
C PRO A 24 -4.77 11.38 -5.01
N ALA A 25 -5.49 10.73 -4.11
CA ALA A 25 -5.35 9.29 -3.90
C ALA A 25 -5.76 8.56 -5.19
N ARG A 26 -4.85 7.77 -5.77
CA ARG A 26 -5.18 6.95 -6.94
C ARG A 26 -5.90 5.70 -6.45
N ALA A 27 -7.22 5.66 -6.54
CA ALA A 27 -7.99 4.43 -6.40
C ALA A 27 -7.83 3.60 -7.67
N HIS A 28 -6.89 2.66 -7.67
CA HIS A 28 -6.77 1.65 -8.71
C HIS A 28 -7.37 0.36 -8.16
N CYS A 29 -8.36 -0.20 -8.86
CA CYS A 29 -8.81 -1.55 -8.56
C CYS A 29 -7.62 -2.48 -8.78
N ASP A 30 -7.37 -3.41 -7.84
CA ASP A 30 -6.27 -4.37 -7.94
C ASP A 30 -6.39 -5.16 -9.26
N GLY A 31 -5.53 -4.80 -10.22
CA GLY A 31 -5.46 -5.42 -11.53
C GLY A 31 -4.41 -6.54 -11.57
N ILE A 32 -4.01 -6.96 -12.78
CA ILE A 32 -3.01 -8.02 -12.96
C ILE A 32 -1.63 -7.66 -12.38
N ASP A 33 -1.33 -6.36 -12.33
CA ASP A 33 -0.10 -5.82 -11.73
C ASP A 33 -0.26 -5.47 -10.25
N GLY A 34 -1.42 -5.81 -9.67
CA GLY A 34 -1.74 -5.57 -8.27
C GLY A 34 -0.91 -6.44 -7.31
N PRO A 35 -0.91 -6.08 -6.02
CA PRO A 35 -0.10 -6.75 -5.01
C PRO A 35 -0.51 -8.23 -4.81
N VAL A 36 -1.80 -8.54 -4.93
CA VAL A 36 -2.34 -9.90 -4.78
C VAL A 36 -1.80 -10.82 -5.89
N VAL A 37 -1.92 -10.41 -7.15
CA VAL A 37 -1.47 -11.21 -8.30
C VAL A 37 0.06 -11.34 -8.32
N THR A 38 0.77 -10.28 -7.97
CA THR A 38 2.23 -10.29 -7.85
C THR A 38 2.69 -11.32 -6.80
N ALA A 39 2.08 -11.31 -5.62
CA ALA A 39 2.37 -12.27 -4.56
C ALA A 39 2.06 -13.72 -4.97
N ALA A 40 0.95 -13.93 -5.69
CA ALA A 40 0.59 -15.24 -6.23
C ALA A 40 1.61 -15.72 -7.27
N ARG A 41 2.04 -14.88 -8.21
CA ARG A 41 3.09 -15.22 -9.19
C ARG A 41 4.40 -15.61 -8.52
N GLN A 42 4.80 -14.87 -7.48
CA GLN A 42 6.01 -15.20 -6.70
C GLN A 42 5.89 -16.54 -5.97
N ALA A 43 4.72 -16.83 -5.37
CA ALA A 43 4.47 -18.12 -4.72
C ALA A 43 4.61 -19.29 -5.71
N LEU A 44 4.07 -19.11 -6.92
CA LEU A 44 4.15 -20.12 -7.98
C LEU A 44 5.57 -20.28 -8.53
N ALA A 45 6.32 -19.19 -8.67
CA ALA A 45 7.70 -19.24 -9.18
C ALA A 45 8.68 -19.90 -8.18
N THR A 46 8.44 -19.70 -6.89
CA THR A 46 9.31 -20.22 -5.82
C THR A 46 8.84 -21.55 -5.23
N GLY A 47 7.62 -21.98 -5.55
CA GLY A 47 6.98 -23.12 -4.88
C GLY A 47 6.61 -22.86 -3.41
N ASN A 48 6.75 -21.63 -2.92
CA ASN A 48 6.50 -21.27 -1.52
C ASN A 48 5.19 -20.48 -1.38
N PRO A 49 4.13 -21.05 -0.77
CA PRO A 49 2.85 -20.36 -0.65
C PRO A 49 2.89 -19.14 0.28
N ASN A 50 3.88 -19.01 1.16
CA ASN A 50 3.84 -18.02 2.24
C ASN A 50 3.69 -16.57 1.77
N SER A 51 4.18 -16.21 0.57
CA SER A 51 4.03 -14.84 0.05
C SER A 51 2.58 -14.46 -0.26
N VAL A 52 1.72 -15.43 -0.62
CA VAL A 52 0.31 -15.16 -0.97
C VAL A 52 -0.65 -15.30 0.22
N LEU A 53 -0.27 -16.02 1.28
CA LEU A 53 -1.19 -16.33 2.40
C LEU A 53 -1.64 -15.10 3.19
N ILE A 54 -0.90 -13.99 3.13
CA ILE A 54 -1.34 -12.72 3.74
C ILE A 54 -2.65 -12.19 3.12
N TRP A 55 -2.96 -12.60 1.89
CA TRP A 55 -4.17 -12.22 1.14
C TRP A 55 -5.29 -13.27 1.25
N VAL A 56 -5.06 -14.35 1.99
CA VAL A 56 -5.95 -15.50 2.10
C VAL A 56 -6.56 -15.52 3.50
N ARG A 57 -7.86 -15.82 3.60
CA ARG A 57 -8.48 -16.00 4.93
C ARG A 57 -7.82 -17.18 5.62
N LYS A 58 -7.64 -17.10 6.94
CA LYS A 58 -7.01 -18.15 7.75
C LYS A 58 -7.64 -19.54 7.51
N VAL A 59 -8.95 -19.59 7.27
CA VAL A 59 -9.71 -20.83 7.01
C VAL A 59 -9.33 -21.49 5.69
N ASP A 60 -8.89 -20.71 4.70
CA ASP A 60 -8.58 -21.16 3.34
C ASP A 60 -7.08 -21.47 3.16
N GLU A 61 -6.20 -21.00 4.06
CA GLU A 61 -4.75 -21.28 3.98
C GLU A 61 -4.40 -22.78 3.85
N PRO A 62 -5.04 -23.72 4.57
CA PRO A 62 -4.74 -25.14 4.43
C PRO A 62 -4.97 -25.68 3.00
N GLN A 63 -5.97 -25.14 2.29
CA GLN A 63 -6.24 -25.51 0.90
C GLN A 63 -5.13 -25.02 -0.03
N ILE A 64 -4.69 -23.76 0.13
CA ILE A 64 -3.62 -23.17 -0.69
C ILE A 64 -2.28 -23.90 -0.46
N ARG A 65 -1.95 -24.22 0.79
CA ARG A 65 -0.74 -24.99 1.11
C ARG A 65 -0.75 -26.38 0.48
N ARG A 66 -1.89 -27.07 0.51
CA ARG A 66 -2.07 -28.41 -0.09
C ARG A 66 -1.94 -28.41 -1.62
N LEU A 67 -2.46 -27.38 -2.29
CA LEU A 67 -2.33 -27.25 -3.74
C LEU A 67 -0.88 -26.91 -4.15
N SER A 68 -0.17 -26.15 -3.32
CA SER A 68 1.21 -25.76 -3.59
C SER A 68 2.21 -26.92 -3.40
N SER A 69 1.91 -27.89 -2.52
CA SER A 69 2.76 -29.07 -2.29
C SER A 69 2.62 -30.18 -3.36
N LYS A 70 1.69 -30.02 -4.31
CA LYS A 70 1.42 -30.99 -5.37
C LYS A 70 2.14 -30.69 -6.70
N ARG A 71 3.07 -29.73 -6.68
CA ARG A 71 3.85 -29.32 -7.84
C ARG A 71 5.28 -29.84 -7.75
#